data_AF-A0A2V8TP49-F1
#
_entry.id   AF-A0A2V8TP49-F1
#
_cell.length_a   1.000
_cell.length_b   1.000
_cell.length_c   1.000
_cell.angle_alpha   90.00
_cell.angle_beta   90.00
_cell.angle_gamma   90.00
#
_symmetry.space_group_name_H-M   'P 1'
#
loop_
_entity.id
_entity.type
_entity.pdbx_description
1 polymer ?
#
loop_
_entity_poly.entity_id
_entity_poly.type
_entity_poly.pdbx_seq_one_letter_code
_entity_poly.pdbx_strand_id
1 'polypeptide(L)' 'MSWRTNVEVDILGFNVVTFDSKGTRTQLNPVLIPCEECISGVGHVYAYVIPKHKSGHGIFVEQLRLNGSVQVFGPAVKQ' A
#
# COMPACT_ATOMS: atom_id res chain seq x y z
N MET A 1 -8.26 1.07 5.79
CA MET A 1 -7.78 -0.24 5.30
C MET A 1 -6.54 -0.61 6.06
N SER A 2 -6.24 -1.89 6.20
CA SER A 2 -5.00 -2.38 6.81
C SER A 2 -4.39 -3.50 5.97
N TRP A 3 -3.08 -3.66 6.08
CA TRP A 3 -2.31 -4.73 5.45
C TRP A 3 -1.17 -5.13 6.37
N ARG A 4 -0.66 -6.33 6.17
CA ARG A 4 0.44 -6.88 6.95
C ARG A 4 1.56 -7.32 6.01
N THR A 5 2.78 -6.97 6.37
CA THR A 5 3.99 -7.55 5.80
C THR A 5 4.50 -8.66 6.73
N ASN A 6 5.16 -9.68 6.15
CA ASN A 6 5.76 -10.77 6.93
C ASN A 6 7.24 -10.49 7.22
N VAL A 7 7.92 -9.86 6.25
CA VAL A 7 9.35 -9.53 6.27
C VAL A 7 9.51 -8.24 5.48
N GLU A 8 10.25 -7.28 6.01
CA GLU A 8 10.48 -5.98 5.38
C GLU A 8 11.95 -5.79 5.04
N VAL A 9 12.33 -6.27 3.85
CA VAL A 9 13.68 -6.10 3.31
C VAL A 9 13.60 -5.36 1.99
N ASP A 10 14.43 -4.33 1.86
CA ASP A 10 14.53 -3.44 0.71
C ASP A 10 13.23 -2.69 0.36
N ILE A 11 12.37 -2.45 1.34
CA ILE A 11 11.12 -1.69 1.19
C ILE A 11 11.38 -0.21 1.50
N LEU A 12 11.08 0.67 0.54
CA LEU A 12 11.10 2.13 0.73
C LEU A 12 9.85 2.63 1.45
N GLY A 13 8.71 2.01 1.15
CA GLY A 13 7.43 2.37 1.74
C GLY A 13 6.27 1.96 0.85
N PHE A 14 5.11 2.53 1.15
CA PHE A 14 3.84 2.12 0.55
C PHE A 14 3.04 3.30 0.03
N ASN A 15 2.36 3.08 -1.10
CA ASN A 15 1.27 3.94 -1.54
C ASN A 15 -0.05 3.18 -1.50
N VAL A 16 -1.11 3.91 -1.21
CA VAL A 16 -2.48 3.45 -1.33
C VAL A 16 -3.04 4.06 -2.61
N VAL A 17 -3.49 3.21 -3.53
CA VAL A 17 -3.89 3.64 -4.88
C VAL A 17 -5.24 3.07 -5.26
N THR A 18 -5.86 3.68 -6.25
CA THR A 18 -6.98 3.09 -6.99
C THR A 18 -6.63 2.94 -8.46
N PHE A 19 -7.25 1.95 -9.10
CA PHE A 19 -7.27 1.80 -10.55
C PHE A 19 -8.71 1.93 -11.04
N ASP A 20 -8.93 2.80 -12.03
CA ASP A 20 -10.23 2.89 -12.69
C ASP A 20 -10.43 1.73 -13.69
N SER A 21 -11.60 1.68 -14.36
CA SER A 21 -11.91 0.64 -15.35
C SER A 21 -11.02 0.67 -16.60
N LYS A 22 -10.22 1.73 -16.80
CA LYS A 22 -9.26 1.87 -17.89
C LYS A 22 -7.82 1.57 -17.42
N GLY A 23 -7.63 1.24 -16.13
CA GLY A 23 -6.32 1.01 -15.53
C GLY A 23 -5.59 2.29 -15.14
N THR A 24 -6.25 3.45 -15.11
CA THR A 24 -5.63 4.71 -14.66
C THR A 24 -5.34 4.65 -13.17
N ARG A 25 -4.07 4.79 -12.80
CA ARG A 25 -3.62 4.85 -11.41
C ARG A 25 -3.93 6.20 -10.79
N THR A 26 -4.60 6.20 -9.64
CA THR A 26 -4.77 7.40 -8.78
C THR A 26 -4.20 7.12 -7.39
N GLN A 27 -3.28 7.96 -6.93
CA GLN A 27 -2.74 7.85 -5.57
C GLN A 27 -3.66 8.54 -4.55
N LEU A 28 -3.90 7.89 -3.42
CA LEU A 28 -4.79 8.38 -2.37
C LEU A 28 -4.03 9.01 -1.19
N ASN A 29 -2.86 8.48 -0.84
CA ASN A 29 -2.02 9.04 0.21
C ASN A 29 -1.17 10.21 -0.33
N PRO A 30 -1.12 11.36 0.38
CA PRO A 30 -0.39 12.55 -0.09
C PRO A 30 1.13 12.42 0.06
N VAL A 31 1.58 11.56 0.97
CA VAL A 31 2.99 11.29 1.27
C VAL A 31 3.18 9.79 1.33
N LEU A 32 4.35 9.31 0.88
CA LEU A 32 4.73 7.90 0.99
C LEU A 32 4.60 7.43 2.43
N ILE A 33 3.91 6.31 2.65
CA ILE A 33 3.81 5.70 3.97
C ILE A 33 5.16 5.02 4.21
N PRO A 34 5.98 5.48 5.18
CA PRO A 34 7.32 4.95 5.36
C PRO A 34 7.24 3.50 5.82
N CYS A 35 8.25 2.72 5.44
CA CYS A 35 8.46 1.42 6.03
C CYS A 35 8.94 1.60 7.47
N GLU A 36 8.29 0.96 8.43
CA GLU A 36 8.63 1.07 9.86
C GLU A 36 9.66 0.03 10.29
N GLU A 37 9.67 -1.16 9.69
CA GLU A 37 10.54 -2.28 10.09
C GLU A 37 11.55 -2.67 8.97
N CYS A 38 11.83 -1.76 8.03
CA CYS A 38 12.79 -2.02 6.93
C CYS A 38 14.23 -2.26 7.38
N ILE A 39 14.60 -1.88 8.61
CA ILE A 39 15.95 -2.06 9.17
C ILE A 39 16.03 -3.35 9.97
N SER A 40 14.98 -3.67 10.73
CA SER A 40 14.91 -4.86 11.59
C SER A 40 14.59 -6.13 10.81
N GLY A 41 13.98 -5.98 9.63
CA GLY A 41 13.59 -7.08 8.75
C GLY A 41 12.34 -7.84 9.23
N VAL A 42 11.68 -7.39 10.29
CA VAL A 42 10.43 -8.00 10.76
C VAL A 42 9.23 -7.46 9.99
N GLY A 43 8.11 -8.19 10.01
CA GLY A 43 6.86 -7.72 9.44
C GLY A 43 6.13 -6.72 10.32
N HIS A 44 5.37 -5.81 9.71
CA HIS A 44 4.58 -4.80 10.41
C HIS A 44 3.12 -4.77 9.93
N VAL A 45 2.22 -4.24 10.76
CA VAL A 45 0.82 -4.04 10.41
C VAL A 45 0.58 -2.57 10.18
N TYR A 46 0.29 -2.22 8.92
CA TYR A 46 0.01 -0.85 8.53
C TYR A 46 -1.49 -0.62 8.43
N ALA A 47 -1.89 0.63 8.65
CA ALA A 47 -3.24 1.08 8.39
C ALA A 47 -3.23 2.46 7.73
N TYR A 48 -4.16 2.67 6.81
CA TYR A 48 -4.41 3.97 6.22
C TYR A 48 -5.91 4.29 6.18
N VAL A 49 -6.26 5.49 6.64
CA VAL A 49 -7.62 6.01 6.64
C VAL A 49 -7.85 6.74 5.34
N ILE A 50 -8.82 6.30 4.55
CA ILE A 50 -9.19 6.91 3.26
C ILE A 50 -10.45 7.73 3.49
N PRO A 51 -10.37 9.07 3.49
CA PRO A 51 -11.53 9.92 3.74
C PRO A 51 -12.61 9.74 2.66
N LYS A 52 -13.89 9.70 3.07
CA LYS A 52 -15.07 9.71 2.18
C LYS A 52 -15.15 8.55 1.17
N HIS A 53 -14.40 7.47 1.34
CA HIS A 53 -14.47 6.34 0.43
C HIS A 53 -15.71 5.47 0.71
N LYS A 54 -16.66 5.47 -0.23
CA LYS A 54 -17.96 4.79 -0.05
C LYS A 54 -17.92 3.28 -0.28
N SER A 55 -16.85 2.69 -0.85
CA SER A 55 -16.92 1.27 -1.27
C SER A 55 -15.77 0.34 -0.96
N GLY A 56 -14.57 0.68 -0.50
CA GLY A 56 -13.45 -0.29 -0.41
C GLY A 56 -12.97 -0.89 -1.76
N HIS A 57 -13.82 -0.90 -2.80
CA HIS A 57 -13.57 -1.50 -4.10
C HIS A 57 -12.49 -0.73 -4.85
N GLY A 58 -11.60 -1.48 -5.48
CA GLY A 58 -10.55 -0.93 -6.34
C GLY A 58 -9.45 -0.19 -5.59
N ILE A 59 -9.31 -0.39 -4.27
CA ILE A 59 -8.16 0.11 -3.50
C ILE A 59 -7.07 -0.96 -3.47
N PHE A 60 -5.83 -0.55 -3.71
CA PHE A 60 -4.65 -1.40 -3.75
C PHE A 60 -3.53 -0.76 -2.92
N VAL A 61 -2.57 -1.59 -2.52
CA VAL A 61 -1.31 -1.16 -1.92
C VAL A 61 -0.20 -1.38 -2.94
N GLU A 62 0.57 -0.33 -3.19
CA GLU A 62 1.85 -0.44 -3.88
C GLU A 62 2.97 -0.46 -2.86
N GLN A 63 3.83 -1.46 -2.95
CA GLN A 63 5.08 -1.54 -2.20
C GLN A 63 6.22 -1.10 -3.10
N LEU A 64 6.88 -0.01 -2.73
CA LEU A 64 8.05 0.51 -3.43
C LEU A 64 9.31 -0.13 -2.85
N ARG A 65 10.19 -0.62 -3.71
CA ARG A 65 11.46 -1.23 -3.31
C ARG A 65 12.67 -0.39 -3.69
N LEU A 66 13.77 -0.57 -2.97
CA LEU A 66 15.05 0.15 -3.20
C LEU A 66 15.60 -0.04 -4.62
N ASN A 67 15.34 -1.18 -5.24
CA ASN A 67 15.75 -1.48 -6.61
C ASN A 67 14.86 -0.82 -7.70
N GLY A 68 13.91 0.04 -7.29
CA GLY A 68 12.98 0.74 -8.19
C GLY A 68 11.77 -0.08 -8.64
N SER A 69 11.65 -1.34 -8.19
CA SER A 69 10.46 -2.14 -8.50
C SER A 69 9.26 -1.75 -7.63
N VAL A 70 8.07 -1.92 -8.19
CA VAL A 70 6.79 -1.68 -7.52
C VAL A 70 5.99 -2.98 -7.55
N GLN A 71 5.53 -3.42 -6.38
CA GLN A 71 4.63 -4.57 -6.25
C GLN A 71 3.24 -4.08 -5.87
N VAL A 72 2.20 -4.58 -6.54
CA VAL A 72 0.80 -4.16 -6.30
C VAL A 72 0.04 -5.29 -5.63
N PHE A 73 -0.69 -4.97 -4.56
CA PHE A 73 -1.49 -5.91 -3.77
C PHE A 73 -2.93 -5.42 -3.65
N GLY A 74 -3.91 -6.31 -3.84
CA GLY A 74 -5.34 -6.00 -3.70
C GLY A 74 -6.22 -6.73 -4.71
N PRO A 75 -7.49 -6.30 -4.88
CA PRO A 75 -8.12 -5.16 -4.19
C PRO A 75 -8.36 -5.42 -2.70
N ALA A 76 -8.46 -4.36 -1.91
CA ALA A 76 -8.84 -4.44 -0.51
C ALA A 76 -10.22 -5.13 -0.38
N VAL A 77 -10.27 -6.20 0.40
CA VAL A 77 -11.52 -6.90 0.73
C VAL A 77 -12.12 -6.31 2.01
N LYS A 78 -13.46 -6.29 2.11
CA LYS A 78 -14.11 -5.98 3.38
C LYS A 78 -13.79 -7.10 4.37
N GLN A 79 -13.38 -6.73 5.58
CA GLN A 79 -13.40 -7.64 6.73
C GLN A 79 -14.83 -7.77 7.25
#